data_AF-A0A7X3IMP5-F1
#
_entry.id   AF-A0A7X3IMP5-F1
#
_cell.length_a   1.000
_cell.length_b   1.000
_cell.length_c   1.000
_cell.angle_alpha   90.00
_cell.angle_beta   90.00
_cell.angle_gamma   90.00
#
_symmetry.space_group_name_H-M   'P 1'
#
loop_
_entity.id
_entity.type
_entity.pdbx_description
1 polymer ?
#
loop_
_entity_poly.entity_id
_entity_poly.type
_entity_poly.pdbx_seq_one_letter_code
_entity_poly.pdbx_strand_id
1 'polypeptide(L)'
;MDKPAVSLFFGAGAEVGYGLPSGGRFALDLFRIPVDQDKGDFKEQLKSLDNTSAYATKWLPDDYLKKRIHVFGKSDYEGIIASSLEYRKDDILSYLEQLDQHVLRLLRSWDVSEEHIRDLFRSETGHELGQILYGQAVKLNSRLAESVGLFNSAFFSAWLKLLELHPDQTRLQHCVRAILELLVGSCGQRLVAKLNEEVFESAPDKLSVFDDLSGIFSLNYHSVGQTGMDIVLGETLEPVTEDDSPTEIMTALCHTVLEDIYSRTLDYQALVDSHFRYLYNPKAHWARFTRIAIFLRTVRRYISKSDDLLMERLATGPGYYHDLSGLSGLAEITSVGTTNYNGFARDLVHQQLPSIPVYYLNGCVEEYYDPYCNLILEQPTEAELTAYPRMLVPLIFTQSGIKPLTSITMSRRYVELYDQFARSDIIAIIGYGFNGDDGHINGLFRSLAESGKRLSIFHYGNESLSVLKSEYQTKLRLSSTDQLDIFTVDGSRHVNGAPWWKALLEKHIYMQPAVIPRT
;
A
#
# COMPACT_ATOMS: atom_id res chain seq x y z
N MET A 1 15.90 -37.31 -13.83
CA MET A 1 16.35 -36.11 -13.10
C MET A 1 15.33 -35.87 -12.03
N ASP A 2 15.78 -35.61 -10.81
CA ASP A 2 14.88 -35.19 -9.73
C ASP A 2 14.25 -33.84 -10.11
N LYS A 3 12.99 -33.65 -9.73
CA LYS A 3 12.29 -32.39 -9.98
C LYS A 3 13.00 -31.28 -9.18
N PRO A 4 13.23 -30.09 -9.75
CA PRO A 4 13.82 -28.99 -9.00
C PRO A 4 12.88 -28.57 -7.87
N ALA A 5 13.45 -28.30 -6.68
CA ALA A 5 12.75 -27.77 -5.54
C ALA A 5 12.51 -26.26 -5.71
N VAL A 6 11.25 -25.82 -5.67
CA VAL A 6 10.84 -24.44 -5.89
C VAL A 6 10.15 -23.87 -4.66
N SER A 7 10.66 -22.75 -4.17
CA SER A 7 9.97 -21.94 -3.17
C SER A 7 9.37 -20.69 -3.81
N LEU A 8 8.18 -20.30 -3.36
CA LEU A 8 7.41 -19.20 -3.92
C LEU A 8 7.22 -18.09 -2.89
N PHE A 9 7.16 -16.85 -3.36
CA PHE A 9 6.79 -15.69 -2.55
C PHE A 9 5.79 -14.80 -3.29
N PHE A 10 4.64 -14.56 -2.68
CA PHE A 10 3.57 -13.73 -3.26
C PHE A 10 3.41 -12.40 -2.53
N GLY A 11 3.45 -11.32 -3.30
CA GLY A 11 3.04 -9.98 -2.85
C GLY A 11 1.65 -9.60 -3.33
N ALA A 12 1.21 -8.39 -2.98
CA ALA A 12 -0.12 -7.89 -3.32
C ALA A 12 -0.35 -7.84 -4.85
N GLY A 13 0.70 -7.62 -5.64
CA GLY A 13 0.63 -7.62 -7.11
C GLY A 13 0.21 -8.97 -7.70
N ALA A 14 0.39 -10.08 -6.96
CA ALA A 14 -0.06 -11.40 -7.41
C ALA A 14 -1.59 -11.54 -7.38
N GLU A 15 -2.28 -10.68 -6.64
CA GLU A 15 -3.71 -10.77 -6.38
C GLU A 15 -4.54 -9.71 -7.12
N VAL A 16 -3.89 -8.73 -7.74
CA VAL A 16 -4.56 -7.68 -8.53
C VAL A 16 -5.43 -8.28 -9.64
N GLY A 17 -5.00 -9.39 -10.25
CA GLY A 17 -5.77 -10.10 -11.28
C GLY A 17 -7.11 -10.67 -10.80
N TYR A 18 -7.31 -10.84 -9.49
CA TYR A 18 -8.59 -11.27 -8.92
C TYR A 18 -9.56 -10.09 -8.71
N GLY A 19 -9.09 -8.85 -8.87
CA GLY A 19 -9.89 -7.63 -8.65
C GLY A 19 -9.73 -7.04 -7.24
N LEU A 20 -8.74 -7.48 -6.47
CA LEU A 20 -8.43 -6.88 -5.17
C LEU A 20 -7.84 -5.46 -5.34
N PRO A 21 -8.16 -4.51 -4.44
CA PRO A 21 -7.76 -3.12 -4.57
C PRO A 21 -6.25 -2.94 -4.40
N SER A 22 -5.71 -1.84 -4.96
CA SER A 22 -4.35 -1.40 -4.66
C SER A 22 -4.21 -0.95 -3.20
N GLY A 23 -2.98 -0.91 -2.68
CA GLY A 23 -2.72 -0.58 -1.27
C GLY A 23 -3.23 0.80 -0.81
N GLY A 24 -3.20 1.83 -1.67
CA GLY A 24 -3.74 3.13 -1.28
C GLY A 24 -5.21 3.34 -1.61
N ARG A 25 -5.79 2.60 -2.58
CA ARG A 25 -7.27 2.51 -2.70
C ARG A 25 -7.86 1.84 -1.48
N PHE A 26 -7.22 0.76 -1.02
CA PHE A 26 -7.51 0.09 0.24
C PHE A 26 -7.48 1.05 1.43
N ALA A 27 -6.46 1.91 1.52
CA ALA A 27 -6.35 2.89 2.61
C ALA A 27 -7.51 3.90 2.61
N LEU A 28 -7.87 4.42 1.44
CA LEU A 28 -9.00 5.34 1.27
C LEU A 28 -10.33 4.69 1.66
N ASP A 29 -10.59 3.49 1.15
CA ASP A 29 -11.82 2.77 1.45
C ASP A 29 -11.94 2.50 2.95
N LEU A 30 -10.84 2.11 3.61
CA LEU A 30 -10.79 1.88 5.04
C LEU A 30 -11.22 3.11 5.86
N PHE A 31 -10.79 4.31 5.46
CA PHE A 31 -11.14 5.55 6.16
C PHE A 31 -12.60 5.97 5.97
N ARG A 32 -13.27 5.48 4.91
CA ARG A 32 -14.71 5.72 4.65
C ARG A 32 -15.62 4.75 5.41
N ILE A 33 -15.10 3.63 5.90
CA ILE A 33 -15.91 2.59 6.53
C ILE A 33 -16.42 3.05 7.90
N PRO A 34 -17.74 2.94 8.17
CA PRO A 34 -18.28 3.15 9.50
C PRO A 34 -17.69 2.14 10.51
N VAL A 35 -17.20 2.66 11.63
CA VAL A 35 -16.55 1.89 12.70
C VAL A 35 -17.51 1.44 13.82
N ASP A 36 -18.80 1.77 13.71
CA ASP A 36 -19.79 1.52 14.77
C ASP A 36 -19.93 0.03 15.11
N GLN A 37 -19.91 -0.83 14.08
CA GLN A 37 -19.92 -2.28 14.26
C GLN A 37 -18.69 -2.75 15.07
N ASP A 38 -17.49 -2.39 14.63
CA ASP A 38 -16.24 -2.84 15.27
C ASP A 38 -16.12 -2.32 16.72
N LYS A 39 -16.66 -1.12 16.97
CA LYS A 39 -16.76 -0.54 18.31
C LYS A 39 -17.77 -1.28 19.19
N GLY A 40 -18.89 -1.73 18.61
CA GLY A 40 -19.87 -2.59 19.26
C GLY A 40 -19.25 -3.91 19.70
N ASP A 41 -18.64 -4.63 18.76
CA ASP A 41 -17.98 -5.92 18.98
C ASP A 41 -16.87 -5.81 20.04
N PHE A 42 -16.08 -4.74 19.99
CA PHE A 42 -15.05 -4.47 21.00
C PHE A 42 -15.66 -4.28 22.40
N LYS A 43 -16.79 -3.57 22.51
CA LYS A 43 -17.49 -3.36 23.78
C LYS A 43 -18.10 -4.65 24.32
N GLU A 44 -18.56 -5.54 23.44
CA GLU A 44 -19.07 -6.86 23.84
C GLU A 44 -17.95 -7.74 24.38
N GLN A 45 -16.78 -7.78 23.71
CA GLN A 45 -15.63 -8.49 24.24
C GLN A 45 -15.18 -7.96 25.60
N LEU A 46 -15.20 -6.63 25.80
CA LEU A 46 -14.89 -6.06 27.12
C LEU A 46 -15.86 -6.55 28.22
N LYS A 47 -17.15 -6.71 27.90
CA LYS A 47 -18.16 -7.17 28.87
C LYS A 47 -18.02 -8.65 29.20
N SER A 48 -17.47 -9.47 28.31
CA SER A 48 -17.29 -10.91 28.53
C SER A 48 -16.07 -11.23 29.42
N LEU A 49 -15.21 -10.26 29.69
CA LEU A 49 -14.04 -10.45 30.55
C LEU A 49 -14.44 -10.65 32.01
N ASP A 50 -13.74 -11.58 32.68
CA ASP A 50 -13.84 -11.74 34.12
C ASP A 50 -13.19 -10.54 34.84
N ASN A 51 -14.04 -9.68 35.42
CA ASN A 51 -13.64 -8.50 36.18
C ASN A 51 -12.82 -8.82 37.44
N THR A 52 -12.89 -10.05 37.95
CA THR A 52 -12.12 -10.49 39.12
C THR A 52 -10.75 -11.06 38.76
N SER A 53 -10.47 -11.23 37.47
CA SER A 53 -9.20 -11.77 36.99
C SER A 53 -8.02 -10.82 37.25
N ALA A 54 -6.83 -11.40 37.41
CA ALA A 54 -5.59 -10.63 37.51
C ALA A 54 -5.33 -9.79 36.26
N TYR A 55 -5.75 -10.30 35.08
CA TYR A 55 -5.68 -9.59 33.82
C TYR A 55 -6.52 -8.30 33.85
N ALA A 56 -7.82 -8.40 34.16
CA ALA A 56 -8.68 -7.22 34.22
C ALA A 56 -8.22 -6.23 35.31
N THR A 57 -7.83 -6.72 36.48
CA THR A 57 -7.45 -5.87 37.63
C THR A 57 -6.12 -5.14 37.43
N LYS A 58 -5.13 -5.80 36.83
CA LYS A 58 -3.76 -5.27 36.74
C LYS A 58 -3.44 -4.65 35.39
N TRP A 59 -3.96 -5.20 34.31
CA TRP A 59 -3.59 -4.78 32.95
C TRP A 59 -4.55 -3.78 32.34
N LEU A 60 -5.86 -3.91 32.59
CA LEU A 60 -6.84 -2.92 32.14
C LEU A 60 -6.90 -1.72 33.11
N PRO A 61 -7.40 -0.55 32.65
CA PRO A 61 -7.69 0.56 33.54
C PRO A 61 -8.78 0.23 34.56
N ASP A 62 -8.72 0.91 35.70
CA ASP A 62 -9.81 0.87 36.68
C ASP A 62 -11.11 1.39 36.03
N ASP A 63 -12.24 0.75 36.33
CA ASP A 63 -13.55 1.04 35.74
C ASP A 63 -13.58 1.02 34.19
N TYR A 64 -12.75 0.20 33.53
CA TYR A 64 -12.65 0.17 32.06
C TYR A 64 -14.00 0.05 31.32
N LEU A 65 -14.99 -0.65 31.90
CA LEU A 65 -16.35 -0.77 31.33
C LEU A 65 -17.11 0.56 31.23
N LYS A 66 -16.78 1.54 32.08
CA LYS A 66 -17.37 2.90 32.07
C LYS A 66 -16.55 3.88 31.25
N LYS A 67 -15.28 3.56 30.94
CA LYS A 67 -14.40 4.46 30.19
C LYS A 67 -14.88 4.65 28.76
N ARG A 68 -14.65 5.85 28.23
CA ARG A 68 -14.93 6.16 26.83
C ARG A 68 -14.05 5.30 25.92
N ILE A 69 -14.66 4.74 24.88
CA ILE A 69 -13.97 4.06 23.79
C ILE A 69 -13.69 5.08 22.69
N HIS A 70 -12.43 5.19 22.29
CA HIS A 70 -11.94 6.12 21.28
C HIS A 70 -11.63 5.36 19.98
N VAL A 71 -11.96 6.00 18.85
CA VAL A 71 -11.64 5.56 17.48
C VAL A 71 -10.82 6.65 16.80
N PHE A 72 -10.14 6.32 15.71
CA PHE A 72 -9.48 7.34 14.89
C PHE A 72 -10.52 8.27 14.29
N GLY A 73 -10.23 9.56 14.28
CA GLY A 73 -11.08 10.60 13.71
C GLY A 73 -10.34 11.47 12.72
N LYS A 74 -11.02 12.51 12.22
CA LYS A 74 -10.47 13.46 11.23
C LYS A 74 -9.09 14.02 11.62
N SER A 75 -8.89 14.38 12.89
CA SER A 75 -7.61 14.91 13.37
C SER A 75 -6.46 13.90 13.30
N ASP A 76 -6.75 12.60 13.42
CA ASP A 76 -5.72 11.56 13.28
C ASP A 76 -5.33 11.38 11.81
N TYR A 77 -6.25 11.64 10.87
CA TYR A 77 -5.99 11.63 9.42
C TYR A 77 -5.16 12.83 8.94
N GLU A 78 -5.25 13.99 9.61
CA GLU A 78 -4.36 15.13 9.32
C GLU A 78 -2.88 14.75 9.47
N GLY A 79 -2.55 13.96 10.50
CA GLY A 79 -1.19 13.44 10.69
C GLY A 79 -0.73 12.51 9.56
N ILE A 80 -1.66 11.76 8.96
CA ILE A 80 -1.36 10.89 7.81
C ILE A 80 -1.05 11.74 6.58
N ILE A 81 -1.78 12.83 6.34
CA ILE A 81 -1.53 13.74 5.21
C ILE A 81 -0.15 14.39 5.37
N ALA A 82 0.16 14.90 6.56
CA ALA A 82 1.47 15.49 6.84
C ALA A 82 2.61 14.51 6.56
N SER A 83 2.48 13.27 7.07
CA SER A 83 3.45 12.21 6.80
C SER A 83 3.51 11.83 5.32
N SER A 84 2.37 11.76 4.64
CA SER A 84 2.31 11.46 3.21
C SER A 84 3.00 12.55 2.39
N LEU A 85 2.79 13.83 2.69
CA LEU A 85 3.51 14.94 2.06
C LEU A 85 5.01 14.88 2.35
N GLU A 86 5.42 14.51 3.56
CA GLU A 86 6.83 14.37 3.93
C GLU A 86 7.56 13.31 3.09
N TYR A 87 6.98 12.11 3.00
CA TYR A 87 7.60 10.96 2.34
C TYR A 87 7.29 10.84 0.84
N ARG A 88 6.14 11.35 0.37
CA ARG A 88 5.62 11.19 -1.00
C ARG A 88 5.52 12.50 -1.80
N LYS A 89 6.13 13.60 -1.32
CA LYS A 89 6.16 14.89 -2.04
C LYS A 89 6.59 14.75 -3.50
N ASP A 90 7.62 13.97 -3.78
CA ASP A 90 8.17 13.85 -5.13
C ASP A 90 7.22 13.05 -6.05
N ASP A 91 6.52 12.04 -5.48
CA ASP A 91 5.47 11.30 -6.19
C ASP A 91 4.30 12.23 -6.56
N ILE A 92 3.88 13.12 -5.65
CA ILE A 92 2.84 14.13 -5.91
C ILE A 92 3.28 15.10 -6.99
N LEU A 93 4.50 15.65 -6.88
CA LEU A 93 5.02 16.60 -7.86
C LEU A 93 5.13 15.97 -9.25
N SER A 94 5.62 14.73 -9.35
CA SER A 94 5.69 13.99 -10.61
C SER A 94 4.31 13.73 -11.20
N TYR A 95 3.31 13.41 -10.36
CA TYR A 95 1.93 13.24 -10.82
C TYR A 95 1.40 14.53 -11.44
N LEU A 96 1.57 15.66 -10.75
CA LEU A 96 1.06 16.96 -11.20
C LEU A 96 1.77 17.45 -12.48
N GLU A 97 3.04 17.11 -12.66
CA GLU A 97 3.78 17.38 -13.90
C GLU A 97 3.23 16.58 -15.10
N GLN A 98 2.72 15.38 -14.84
CA GLN A 98 2.18 14.46 -15.85
C GLN A 98 0.64 14.38 -15.82
N LEU A 99 -0.03 15.42 -15.29
CA LEU A 99 -1.46 15.38 -14.98
C LEU A 99 -2.31 14.93 -16.19
N ASP A 100 -2.08 15.50 -17.37
CA ASP A 100 -2.86 15.16 -18.57
C ASP A 100 -2.79 13.66 -18.91
N GLN A 101 -1.61 13.03 -18.76
CA GLN A 101 -1.44 11.60 -19.01
C GLN A 101 -2.20 10.75 -18.00
N HIS A 102 -2.29 11.19 -16.76
CA HIS A 102 -3.08 10.51 -15.73
C HIS A 102 -4.58 10.67 -15.98
N VAL A 103 -5.05 11.88 -16.33
CA VAL A 103 -6.46 12.14 -16.69
C VAL A 103 -6.89 11.23 -17.83
N LEU A 104 -6.12 11.17 -18.92
CA LEU A 104 -6.42 10.31 -20.07
C LEU A 104 -6.48 8.82 -19.71
N ARG A 105 -5.70 8.39 -18.71
CA ARG A 105 -5.73 7.01 -18.22
C ARG A 105 -6.99 6.73 -17.41
N LEU A 106 -7.39 7.67 -16.55
CA LEU A 106 -8.60 7.58 -15.73
C LEU A 106 -9.87 7.54 -16.59
N LEU A 107 -9.91 8.34 -17.67
CA LEU A 107 -11.05 8.35 -18.60
C LEU A 107 -11.29 7.01 -19.31
N ARG A 108 -10.30 6.09 -19.36
CA ARG A 108 -10.50 4.76 -19.96
C ARG A 108 -11.48 3.88 -19.17
N SER A 109 -11.71 4.20 -17.90
CA SER A 109 -12.68 3.48 -17.05
C SER A 109 -13.98 4.26 -16.86
N TRP A 110 -14.18 5.35 -17.60
CA TRP A 110 -15.39 6.15 -17.56
C TRP A 110 -16.31 5.76 -18.72
N ASP A 111 -17.62 5.93 -18.50
CA ASP A 111 -18.63 5.78 -19.55
C ASP A 111 -18.65 7.00 -20.48
N VAL A 112 -18.15 8.15 -20.02
CA VAL A 112 -18.02 9.39 -20.80
C VAL A 112 -16.69 9.42 -21.55
N SER A 113 -16.76 9.61 -22.87
CA SER A 113 -15.57 9.62 -23.73
C SER A 113 -14.75 10.93 -23.64
N GLU A 114 -13.45 10.84 -23.94
CA GLU A 114 -12.58 12.03 -24.04
C GLU A 114 -13.08 13.03 -25.09
N GLU A 115 -13.59 12.53 -26.23
CA GLU A 115 -14.14 13.35 -27.30
C GLU A 115 -15.35 14.16 -26.81
N HIS A 116 -16.26 13.52 -26.06
CA HIS A 116 -17.38 14.20 -25.43
C HIS A 116 -16.94 15.32 -24.47
N ILE A 117 -15.92 15.07 -23.64
CA ILE A 117 -15.39 16.09 -22.72
C ILE A 117 -14.80 17.28 -23.49
N ARG A 118 -14.11 17.02 -24.61
CA ARG A 118 -13.56 18.09 -25.47
C ARG A 118 -14.67 18.92 -26.10
N ASP A 119 -15.72 18.26 -26.61
CA ASP A 119 -16.87 18.94 -27.23
C ASP A 119 -17.68 19.74 -26.21
N LEU A 120 -17.90 19.20 -25.01
CA LEU A 120 -18.54 19.91 -23.89
C LEU A 120 -17.72 21.14 -23.48
N PHE A 121 -16.40 20.99 -23.32
CA PHE A 121 -15.55 22.13 -22.97
C PHE A 121 -15.59 23.21 -24.07
N ARG A 122 -15.59 22.79 -25.34
CA ARG A 122 -15.65 23.71 -26.46
C ARG A 122 -17.00 24.42 -26.56
N SER A 123 -18.11 23.72 -26.33
CA SER A 123 -19.44 24.33 -26.36
C SER A 123 -19.62 25.35 -25.22
N GLU A 124 -19.06 25.06 -24.05
CA GLU A 124 -19.16 25.91 -22.87
C GLU A 124 -18.23 27.14 -22.92
N THR A 125 -17.01 26.96 -23.43
CA THR A 125 -15.97 28.02 -23.38
C THR A 125 -15.69 28.70 -24.71
N GLY A 126 -16.09 28.10 -25.84
CA GLY A 126 -15.73 28.53 -27.19
C GLY A 126 -14.30 28.18 -27.62
N HIS A 127 -13.56 27.41 -26.81
CA HIS A 127 -12.15 27.08 -27.04
C HIS A 127 -11.92 25.56 -27.09
N GLU A 128 -10.94 25.14 -27.89
CA GLU A 128 -10.49 23.75 -27.88
C GLU A 128 -9.74 23.43 -26.58
N LEU A 129 -9.86 22.19 -26.09
CA LEU A 129 -9.12 21.74 -24.92
C LEU A 129 -7.60 21.83 -25.19
N GLY A 130 -6.88 22.58 -24.35
CA GLY A 130 -5.45 22.87 -24.51
C GLY A 130 -5.13 24.13 -25.32
N GLN A 131 -6.13 24.81 -25.89
CA GLN A 131 -5.93 26.10 -26.56
C GLN A 131 -5.62 27.23 -25.57
N ILE A 132 -6.23 27.18 -24.37
CA ILE A 132 -5.95 28.10 -23.27
C ILE A 132 -5.07 27.38 -22.25
N LEU A 133 -3.92 27.99 -21.94
CA LEU A 133 -2.98 27.52 -20.94
C LEU A 133 -2.62 28.65 -19.97
N TYR A 134 -2.49 28.33 -18.69
CA TYR A 134 -2.23 29.33 -17.64
C TYR A 134 -0.74 29.44 -17.25
N GLY A 135 0.17 28.68 -17.86
CA GLY A 135 1.58 28.59 -17.43
C GLY A 135 2.41 29.87 -17.50
N GLN A 136 1.98 30.87 -18.26
CA GLN A 136 2.58 32.22 -18.22
C GLN A 136 1.82 33.19 -17.31
N ALA A 137 0.53 32.97 -17.11
CA ALA A 137 -0.34 33.80 -16.27
C ALA A 137 -0.16 33.51 -14.78
N VAL A 138 0.15 32.26 -14.43
CA VAL A 138 0.37 31.80 -13.06
C VAL A 138 1.81 31.32 -12.93
N LYS A 139 2.54 31.89 -11.97
CA LYS A 139 3.93 31.52 -11.65
C LYS A 139 4.07 31.32 -10.15
N LEU A 140 4.67 30.21 -9.75
CA LEU A 140 5.10 30.03 -8.38
C LEU A 140 6.28 30.93 -8.06
N ASN A 141 6.47 31.22 -6.77
CA ASN A 141 7.67 31.87 -6.30
C ASN A 141 8.88 30.96 -6.60
N SER A 142 9.93 31.51 -7.22
CA SER A 142 11.13 30.75 -7.61
C SER A 142 11.84 30.08 -6.44
N ARG A 143 11.62 30.54 -5.20
CA ARG A 143 12.11 29.89 -3.98
C ARG A 143 11.41 28.57 -3.66
N LEU A 144 10.18 28.38 -4.12
CA LEU A 144 9.42 27.13 -3.97
C LEU A 144 9.72 26.17 -5.12
N ALA A 145 9.67 26.68 -6.35
CA ALA A 145 10.00 25.93 -7.56
C ALA A 145 10.30 26.90 -8.71
N GLU A 146 11.30 26.58 -9.53
CA GLU A 146 11.65 27.36 -10.73
C GLU A 146 10.57 27.28 -11.81
N SER A 147 9.94 26.10 -11.96
CA SER A 147 8.80 25.88 -12.85
C SER A 147 7.93 24.74 -12.35
N VAL A 148 6.65 24.77 -12.71
CA VAL A 148 5.69 23.67 -12.48
C VAL A 148 4.85 23.47 -13.74
N GLY A 149 4.85 22.25 -14.27
CA GLY A 149 4.13 21.87 -15.48
C GLY A 149 2.61 21.86 -15.33
N LEU A 150 2.08 21.80 -14.10
CA LEU A 150 0.64 21.80 -13.81
C LEU A 150 -0.11 22.94 -14.53
N PHE A 151 0.44 24.15 -14.57
CA PHE A 151 -0.22 25.28 -15.24
C PHE A 151 -0.13 25.23 -16.77
N ASN A 152 0.69 24.34 -17.33
CA ASN A 152 0.74 24.02 -18.75
C ASN A 152 -0.11 22.78 -19.11
N SER A 153 -0.75 22.12 -18.14
CA SER A 153 -1.69 21.02 -18.40
C SER A 153 -2.96 21.56 -19.06
N ALA A 154 -3.42 20.85 -20.10
CA ALA A 154 -4.65 21.16 -20.80
C ALA A 154 -5.87 21.00 -19.88
N PHE A 155 -5.93 19.92 -19.10
CA PHE A 155 -7.06 19.66 -18.20
C PHE A 155 -7.07 20.60 -16.99
N PHE A 156 -5.92 20.89 -16.38
CA PHE A 156 -5.88 21.85 -15.28
C PHE A 156 -6.27 23.25 -15.72
N SER A 157 -5.78 23.67 -16.89
CA SER A 157 -6.14 24.96 -17.49
C SER A 157 -7.63 25.02 -17.84
N ALA A 158 -8.24 23.92 -18.26
CA ALA A 158 -9.68 23.83 -18.50
C ALA A 158 -10.50 24.05 -17.22
N TRP A 159 -10.10 23.44 -16.08
CA TRP A 159 -10.76 23.70 -14.80
C TRP A 159 -10.67 25.18 -14.39
N LEU A 160 -9.51 25.81 -14.55
CA LEU A 160 -9.34 27.24 -14.28
C LEU A 160 -10.24 28.10 -15.17
N LYS A 161 -10.35 27.77 -16.46
CA LYS A 161 -11.20 28.51 -17.39
C LYS A 161 -12.68 28.36 -17.06
N LEU A 162 -13.12 27.16 -16.66
CA LEU A 162 -14.49 26.93 -16.22
C LEU A 162 -14.82 27.69 -14.93
N LEU A 163 -13.88 27.80 -13.98
CA LEU A 163 -14.06 28.61 -12.78
C LEU A 163 -14.13 30.12 -13.09
N GLU A 164 -13.44 30.58 -14.12
CA GLU A 164 -13.54 31.96 -14.59
C GLU A 164 -14.95 32.27 -15.14
N LEU A 165 -15.56 31.32 -15.86
CA LEU A 165 -16.90 31.45 -16.42
C LEU A 165 -18.01 31.22 -15.38
N HIS A 166 -17.77 30.29 -14.46
CA HIS A 166 -18.73 29.85 -13.44
C HIS A 166 -18.15 30.01 -12.03
N PRO A 167 -17.93 31.24 -11.54
CA PRO A 167 -17.29 31.49 -10.26
C PRO A 167 -18.10 30.97 -9.05
N ASP A 168 -19.40 30.74 -9.23
CA ASP A 168 -20.30 30.22 -8.19
C ASP A 168 -20.21 28.69 -8.00
N GLN A 169 -19.43 27.99 -8.84
CA GLN A 169 -19.25 26.54 -8.77
C GLN A 169 -18.31 26.12 -7.63
N THR A 170 -18.86 26.12 -6.41
CA THR A 170 -18.14 25.84 -5.17
C THR A 170 -17.44 24.47 -5.14
N ARG A 171 -18.06 23.42 -5.69
CA ARG A 171 -17.47 22.07 -5.71
C ARG A 171 -16.20 21.99 -6.56
N LEU A 172 -16.26 22.51 -7.79
CA LEU A 172 -15.09 22.57 -8.67
C LEU A 172 -13.98 23.44 -8.04
N GLN A 173 -14.37 24.57 -7.44
CA GLN A 173 -13.44 25.47 -6.76
C GLN A 173 -12.71 24.77 -5.62
N HIS A 174 -13.42 24.00 -4.79
CA HIS A 174 -12.83 23.22 -3.72
C HIS A 174 -11.86 22.15 -4.24
N CYS A 175 -12.21 21.44 -5.33
CA CYS A 175 -11.33 20.43 -5.92
C CYS A 175 -10.04 21.05 -6.47
N VAL A 176 -10.15 22.13 -7.27
CA VAL A 176 -8.98 22.85 -7.80
C VAL A 176 -8.11 23.40 -6.68
N ARG A 177 -8.72 23.95 -5.63
CA ARG A 177 -8.02 24.42 -4.44
C ARG A 177 -7.25 23.28 -3.74
N ALA A 178 -7.85 22.10 -3.60
CA ALA A 178 -7.18 20.95 -2.99
C ALA A 178 -5.94 20.51 -3.80
N ILE A 179 -6.00 20.52 -5.13
CA ILE A 179 -4.84 20.24 -6.00
C ILE A 179 -3.73 21.29 -5.76
N LEU A 180 -4.09 22.57 -5.69
CA LEU A 180 -3.14 23.66 -5.41
C LEU A 180 -2.53 23.54 -4.00
N GLU A 181 -3.31 23.16 -2.99
CA GLU A 181 -2.82 22.89 -1.64
C GLU A 181 -1.78 21.76 -1.65
N LEU A 182 -2.03 20.66 -2.37
CA LEU A 182 -1.07 19.57 -2.52
C LEU A 182 0.23 20.00 -3.23
N LEU A 183 0.12 20.82 -4.29
CA LEU A 183 1.27 21.37 -5.00
C LEU A 183 2.12 22.25 -4.07
N VAL A 184 1.51 23.22 -3.40
CA VAL A 184 2.19 24.14 -2.48
C VAL A 184 2.77 23.38 -1.29
N GLY A 185 2.03 22.41 -0.74
CA GLY A 185 2.48 21.54 0.33
C GLY A 185 3.72 20.75 -0.03
N SER A 186 3.73 20.10 -1.20
CA SER A 186 4.84 19.28 -1.66
C SER A 186 6.09 20.12 -1.97
N CYS A 187 5.93 21.26 -2.65
CA CYS A 187 7.03 22.21 -2.88
C CYS A 187 7.58 22.78 -1.57
N GLY A 188 6.70 23.18 -0.65
CA GLY A 188 7.07 23.69 0.66
C GLY A 188 7.86 22.66 1.44
N GLN A 189 7.40 21.40 1.48
CA GLN A 189 8.07 20.35 2.25
C GLN A 189 9.43 20.00 1.66
N ARG A 190 9.59 20.05 0.33
CA ARG A 190 10.90 19.91 -0.31
C ARG A 190 11.86 21.04 0.11
N LEU A 191 11.36 22.28 0.18
CA LEU A 191 12.16 23.42 0.65
C LEU A 191 12.55 23.28 2.12
N VAL A 192 11.61 22.91 3.00
CA VAL A 192 11.90 22.74 4.43
C VAL A 192 12.83 21.57 4.71
N ALA A 193 12.68 20.44 4.02
CA ALA A 193 13.62 19.32 4.11
C ALA A 193 15.03 19.78 3.74
N LYS A 194 15.19 20.47 2.61
CA LYS A 194 16.48 21.02 2.19
C LYS A 194 17.06 22.00 3.22
N LEU A 195 16.25 22.91 3.76
CA LEU A 195 16.69 23.85 4.78
C LEU A 195 17.12 23.18 6.09
N ASN A 196 16.48 22.06 6.47
CA ASN A 196 16.82 21.33 7.69
C ASN A 196 18.05 20.41 7.51
N GLU A 197 18.28 19.89 6.31
CA GLU A 197 19.47 19.08 5.98
C GLU A 197 20.71 19.96 5.73
N GLU A 198 20.51 21.11 5.10
CA GLU A 198 21.57 22.04 4.68
C GLU A 198 21.41 23.41 5.37
N VAL A 199 21.16 23.43 6.68
CA VAL A 199 21.05 24.70 7.45
C VAL A 199 22.31 25.55 7.25
N PHE A 200 23.47 24.89 7.17
CA PHE A 200 24.76 25.48 6.86
C PHE A 200 25.38 24.75 5.66
N GLU A 201 25.83 25.48 4.65
CA GLU A 201 26.54 24.91 3.50
C GLU A 201 27.91 24.30 3.91
N SER A 202 28.47 24.75 5.03
CA SER A 202 29.65 24.14 5.66
C SER A 202 29.71 24.51 7.14
N ALA A 203 30.18 23.58 7.97
CA ALA A 203 30.44 23.80 9.40
C ALA A 203 31.72 23.06 9.83
N PRO A 204 32.50 23.56 10.81
CA PRO A 204 33.68 22.85 11.30
C PRO A 204 33.32 21.60 12.14
N ASP A 205 33.80 20.41 11.75
CA ASP A 205 33.53 19.12 12.43
C ASP A 205 33.83 19.07 13.94
N LYS A 206 34.66 19.99 14.44
CA LYS A 206 35.07 20.04 15.86
C LYS A 206 34.10 20.82 16.75
N LEU A 207 33.12 21.52 16.17
CA LEU A 207 32.20 22.39 16.88
C LEU A 207 30.80 21.77 16.94
N SER A 208 30.53 20.98 17.97
CA SER A 208 29.25 20.28 18.16
C SER A 208 28.04 21.20 18.37
N VAL A 209 28.24 22.52 18.52
CA VAL A 209 27.16 23.51 18.66
C VAL A 209 26.25 23.58 17.43
N PHE A 210 26.75 23.14 16.26
CA PHE A 210 25.99 23.14 15.01
C PHE A 210 25.13 21.87 14.84
N ASP A 211 25.42 20.79 15.58
CA ASP A 211 24.72 19.51 15.44
C ASP A 211 23.26 19.58 15.93
N ASP A 212 22.99 20.43 16.94
CA ASP A 212 21.67 20.59 17.58
C ASP A 212 20.71 21.52 16.81
N LEU A 213 21.11 22.04 15.64
CA LEU A 213 20.34 23.03 14.86
C LEU A 213 19.53 22.41 13.70
N SER A 214 19.47 21.08 13.60
CA SER A 214 18.62 20.39 12.63
C SER A 214 17.14 20.42 13.06
N GLY A 215 16.22 20.50 12.09
CA GLY A 215 14.77 20.43 12.37
C GLY A 215 14.13 21.71 12.93
N ILE A 216 14.80 22.87 12.82
CA ILE A 216 14.26 24.17 13.28
C ILE A 216 13.06 24.59 12.43
N PHE A 217 13.07 24.29 11.13
CA PHE A 217 11.99 24.66 10.23
C PHE A 217 10.93 23.56 10.21
N SER A 218 9.67 23.95 10.36
CA SER A 218 8.53 23.05 10.23
C SER A 218 7.42 23.72 9.43
N LEU A 219 6.69 22.90 8.66
CA LEU A 219 5.45 23.33 8.03
C LEU A 219 4.28 22.97 8.92
N ASN A 220 3.34 23.91 9.03
CA ASN A 220 2.06 23.61 9.62
C ASN A 220 1.12 23.03 8.55
N TYR A 221 0.86 21.74 8.64
CA TYR A 221 -0.01 21.01 7.71
C TYR A 221 -1.50 21.13 8.01
N HIS A 222 -1.89 21.82 9.08
CA HIS A 222 -3.29 21.90 9.52
C HIS A 222 -4.24 22.51 8.47
N SER A 223 -3.72 23.11 7.40
CA SER A 223 -4.50 23.61 6.26
C SER A 223 -4.13 23.01 4.90
N VAL A 224 -3.10 22.15 4.82
CA VAL A 224 -2.55 21.68 3.54
C VAL A 224 -3.03 20.26 3.28
N GLY A 225 -3.92 20.09 2.30
CA GLY A 225 -4.46 18.77 1.91
C GLY A 225 -5.69 18.32 2.71
N GLN A 226 -6.06 19.02 3.79
CA GLN A 226 -7.29 18.72 4.52
C GLN A 226 -8.53 18.88 3.64
N THR A 227 -8.58 19.94 2.83
CA THR A 227 -9.69 20.18 1.90
C THR A 227 -9.86 19.01 0.94
N GLY A 228 -8.76 18.51 0.36
CA GLY A 228 -8.80 17.35 -0.53
C GLY A 228 -9.24 16.07 0.18
N MET A 229 -8.79 15.85 1.42
CA MET A 229 -9.20 14.69 2.20
C MET A 229 -10.67 14.75 2.61
N ASP A 230 -11.20 15.91 2.97
CA ASP A 230 -12.62 16.08 3.26
C ASP A 230 -13.48 15.83 2.01
N ILE A 231 -13.02 16.24 0.83
CA ILE A 231 -13.68 15.93 -0.45
C ILE A 231 -13.67 14.42 -0.70
N VAL A 232 -12.49 13.78 -0.63
CA VAL A 232 -12.34 12.35 -0.95
C VAL A 232 -13.04 11.46 0.09
N LEU A 233 -12.98 11.77 1.38
CA LEU A 233 -13.63 10.97 2.42
C LEU A 233 -15.11 11.29 2.62
N GLY A 234 -15.51 12.54 2.36
CA GLY A 234 -16.85 13.05 2.68
C GLY A 234 -17.85 13.02 1.53
N GLU A 235 -17.39 13.00 0.28
CA GLU A 235 -18.26 13.04 -0.90
C GLU A 235 -18.19 11.71 -1.66
N THR A 236 -19.32 11.00 -1.74
CA THR A 236 -19.47 9.88 -2.66
C THR A 236 -19.69 10.45 -4.06
N LEU A 237 -18.82 10.11 -5.01
CA LEU A 237 -19.02 10.42 -6.42
C LEU A 237 -20.25 9.66 -6.93
N GLU A 238 -21.24 10.39 -7.45
CA GLU A 238 -22.25 9.77 -8.31
C GLU A 238 -21.66 9.56 -9.70
N PRO A 239 -21.95 8.43 -10.37
CA PRO A 239 -21.53 8.22 -11.75
C PRO A 239 -22.11 9.32 -12.63
N VAL A 240 -21.25 9.93 -13.45
CA VAL A 240 -21.67 10.91 -14.45
C VAL A 240 -21.92 10.24 -15.79
N THR A 241 -22.85 10.81 -16.54
CA THR A 241 -23.28 10.40 -17.87
C THR A 241 -23.01 11.51 -18.88
N GLU A 242 -23.15 11.21 -20.17
CA GLU A 242 -22.97 12.21 -21.23
C GLU A 242 -24.01 13.33 -21.21
N ASP A 243 -25.14 13.13 -20.50
CA ASP A 243 -26.24 14.10 -20.37
C ASP A 243 -26.01 15.15 -19.26
N ASP A 244 -25.01 14.95 -18.38
CA ASP A 244 -24.72 15.86 -17.28
C ASP A 244 -24.08 17.17 -17.77
N SER A 245 -24.18 18.24 -16.98
CA SER A 245 -23.64 19.54 -17.37
C SER A 245 -22.10 19.51 -17.47
N PRO A 246 -21.48 20.38 -18.30
CA PRO A 246 -20.02 20.49 -18.37
C PRO A 246 -19.37 20.69 -17.00
N THR A 247 -20.01 21.47 -16.12
CA THR A 247 -19.52 21.71 -14.76
C THR A 247 -19.59 20.48 -13.88
N GLU A 248 -20.63 19.63 -14.00
CA GLU A 248 -20.77 18.40 -13.23
C GLU A 248 -19.72 17.37 -13.65
N ILE A 249 -19.59 17.13 -14.96
CA ILE A 249 -18.60 16.18 -15.52
C ILE A 249 -17.18 16.61 -15.15
N MET A 250 -16.85 17.90 -15.32
CA MET A 250 -15.51 18.42 -15.01
C MET A 250 -15.21 18.43 -13.50
N THR A 251 -16.23 18.62 -12.66
CA THR A 251 -16.09 18.48 -11.20
C THR A 251 -15.83 17.02 -10.82
N ALA A 252 -16.59 16.07 -11.38
CA ALA A 252 -16.39 14.65 -11.13
C ALA A 252 -15.01 14.18 -11.60
N LEU A 253 -14.51 14.72 -12.72
CA LEU A 253 -13.18 14.43 -13.21
C LEU A 253 -12.09 14.96 -12.26
N CYS A 254 -12.25 16.19 -11.76
CA CYS A 254 -11.34 16.80 -10.80
C CYS A 254 -11.30 16.02 -9.47
N HIS A 255 -12.47 15.59 -8.98
CA HIS A 255 -12.59 14.72 -7.79
C HIS A 255 -11.91 13.37 -8.01
N THR A 256 -12.13 12.73 -9.17
CA THR A 256 -11.49 11.44 -9.50
C THR A 256 -9.96 11.56 -9.57
N VAL A 257 -9.45 12.68 -10.07
CA VAL A 257 -8.01 12.99 -10.03
C VAL A 257 -7.51 13.14 -8.60
N LEU A 258 -8.24 13.86 -7.74
CA LEU A 258 -7.89 13.95 -6.32
C LEU A 258 -7.86 12.57 -5.67
N GLU A 259 -8.90 11.76 -5.89
CA GLU A 259 -8.97 10.41 -5.35
C GLU A 259 -7.79 9.54 -5.85
N ASP A 260 -7.41 9.62 -7.13
CA ASP A 260 -6.25 8.91 -7.68
C ASP A 260 -4.94 9.38 -7.03
N ILE A 261 -4.74 10.69 -6.83
CA ILE A 261 -3.57 11.22 -6.10
C ILE A 261 -3.53 10.65 -4.67
N TYR A 262 -4.62 10.80 -3.90
CA TYR A 262 -4.67 10.31 -2.51
C TYR A 262 -4.50 8.80 -2.42
N SER A 263 -5.02 8.04 -3.40
CA SER A 263 -4.86 6.58 -3.46
C SER A 263 -3.42 6.12 -3.75
N ARG A 264 -2.53 7.04 -4.15
CA ARG A 264 -1.11 6.76 -4.38
C ARG A 264 -0.24 7.27 -3.26
N THR A 265 -0.70 8.26 -2.51
CA THR A 265 0.10 8.97 -1.51
C THR A 265 -0.26 8.59 -0.09
N LEU A 266 -1.51 8.24 0.19
CA LEU A 266 -1.95 7.90 1.53
C LEU A 266 -1.49 6.50 1.91
N ASP A 267 -0.92 6.42 3.10
CA ASP A 267 -0.61 5.17 3.76
C ASP A 267 -1.11 5.19 5.21
N TYR A 268 -1.78 4.12 5.62
CA TYR A 268 -2.21 3.93 7.02
C TYR A 268 -1.10 3.32 7.88
N GLN A 269 0.06 3.00 7.30
CA GLN A 269 1.26 2.54 8.00
C GLN A 269 1.63 3.45 9.19
N ALA A 270 1.77 4.76 8.96
CA ALA A 270 2.16 5.71 10.00
C ALA A 270 1.17 5.69 11.19
N LEU A 271 -0.12 5.45 10.91
CA LEU A 271 -1.16 5.34 11.93
C LEU A 271 -0.95 4.09 12.80
N VAL A 272 -0.69 2.95 12.17
CA VAL A 272 -0.44 1.68 12.86
C VAL A 272 0.87 1.75 13.64
N ASP A 273 1.97 2.17 13.01
CA ASP A 273 3.29 2.23 13.63
C ASP A 273 3.33 3.14 14.86
N SER A 274 2.71 4.33 14.76
CA SER A 274 2.64 5.28 15.88
C SER A 274 1.79 4.77 17.04
N HIS A 275 0.88 3.82 16.81
CA HIS A 275 -0.07 3.34 17.81
C HIS A 275 0.13 1.90 18.29
N PHE A 276 0.87 1.07 17.54
CA PHE A 276 0.99 -0.36 17.82
C PHE A 276 1.51 -0.63 19.25
N ARG A 277 2.49 0.16 19.70
CA ARG A 277 3.05 0.04 21.06
C ARG A 277 2.03 0.21 22.19
N TYR A 278 0.90 0.89 21.95
CA TYR A 278 -0.12 1.08 22.99
C TYR A 278 -0.98 -0.17 23.20
N LEU A 279 -0.92 -1.16 22.30
CA LEU A 279 -1.51 -2.49 22.52
C LEU A 279 -1.00 -3.11 23.84
N TYR A 280 0.24 -2.83 24.22
CA TYR A 280 0.89 -3.38 25.41
C TYR A 280 0.52 -2.69 26.74
N ASN A 281 -0.02 -1.46 26.69
CA ASN A 281 -0.21 -0.64 27.89
C ASN A 281 -1.58 0.07 27.94
N PRO A 282 -2.70 -0.68 27.97
CA PRO A 282 -4.03 -0.10 28.05
C PRO A 282 -4.29 0.64 29.36
N LYS A 283 -3.70 0.22 30.49
CA LYS A 283 -3.89 0.88 31.79
C LYS A 283 -3.49 2.35 31.75
N ALA A 284 -2.32 2.66 31.17
CA ALA A 284 -1.83 4.04 31.05
C ALA A 284 -2.41 4.78 29.84
N HIS A 285 -2.68 4.08 28.73
CA HIS A 285 -2.99 4.70 27.44
C HIS A 285 -4.28 4.19 26.80
N TRP A 286 -5.35 4.10 27.60
CA TRP A 286 -6.65 3.57 27.18
C TRP A 286 -7.17 4.11 25.84
N ALA A 287 -7.16 5.43 25.65
CA ALA A 287 -7.66 6.04 24.41
C ALA A 287 -6.87 5.59 23.18
N ARG A 288 -5.54 5.47 23.29
CA ARG A 288 -4.69 5.04 22.17
C ARG A 288 -4.82 3.53 21.93
N PHE A 289 -4.95 2.74 23.00
CA PHE A 289 -5.23 1.31 22.94
C PHE A 289 -6.53 1.01 22.18
N THR A 290 -7.65 1.65 22.55
CA THR A 290 -8.94 1.38 21.89
C THR A 290 -8.94 1.80 20.42
N ARG A 291 -8.24 2.89 20.07
CA ARG A 291 -8.13 3.35 18.68
C ARG A 291 -7.52 2.29 17.78
N ILE A 292 -6.31 1.81 18.12
CA ILE A 292 -5.62 0.82 17.30
C ILE A 292 -6.33 -0.54 17.31
N ALA A 293 -6.86 -0.96 18.45
CA ALA A 293 -7.59 -2.24 18.56
C ALA A 293 -8.84 -2.26 17.68
N ILE A 294 -9.61 -1.16 17.63
CA ILE A 294 -10.80 -1.05 16.78
C ILE A 294 -10.39 -0.89 15.31
N PHE A 295 -9.36 -0.10 15.03
CA PHE A 295 -8.86 0.06 13.67
C PHE A 295 -8.45 -1.28 13.03
N LEU A 296 -7.69 -2.11 13.75
CA LEU A 296 -7.30 -3.45 13.26
C LEU A 296 -8.52 -4.34 13.01
N ARG A 297 -9.61 -4.19 13.78
CA ARG A 297 -10.89 -4.88 13.53
C ARG A 297 -11.56 -4.39 12.26
N THR A 298 -11.59 -3.06 12.04
CA THR A 298 -12.12 -2.48 10.80
C THR A 298 -11.32 -2.95 9.58
N VAL A 299 -9.99 -2.96 9.68
CA VAL A 299 -9.09 -3.49 8.64
C VAL A 299 -9.41 -4.94 8.32
N ARG A 300 -9.47 -5.80 9.35
CA ARG A 300 -9.84 -7.21 9.19
C ARG A 300 -11.20 -7.36 8.53
N ARG A 301 -12.21 -6.66 9.04
CA ARG A 301 -13.58 -6.73 8.52
C ARG A 301 -13.65 -6.31 7.06
N TYR A 302 -12.91 -5.28 6.66
CA TYR A 302 -12.83 -4.87 5.26
C TYR A 302 -12.19 -5.94 4.39
N ILE A 303 -11.02 -6.48 4.77
CA ILE A 303 -10.34 -7.52 3.98
C ILE A 303 -11.18 -8.81 3.91
N SER A 304 -11.90 -9.14 4.99
CA SER A 304 -12.78 -10.31 5.03
C SER A 304 -14.07 -10.12 4.23
N LYS A 305 -14.41 -8.90 3.78
CA LYS A 305 -15.53 -8.74 2.84
C LYS A 305 -15.12 -9.34 1.50
N SER A 306 -15.86 -10.34 1.08
CA SER A 306 -15.79 -10.88 -0.27
C SER A 306 -17.15 -10.66 -0.92
N ASP A 307 -17.16 -10.22 -2.17
CA ASP A 307 -18.36 -10.23 -2.99
C ASP A 307 -18.41 -11.48 -3.87
N ASP A 308 -19.59 -11.79 -4.42
CA ASP A 308 -19.80 -13.00 -5.21
C ASP A 308 -18.89 -13.04 -6.46
N LEU A 309 -18.59 -11.87 -7.04
CA LEU A 309 -17.74 -11.76 -8.22
C LEU A 309 -16.28 -12.10 -7.91
N LEU A 310 -15.75 -11.62 -6.79
CA LEU A 310 -14.41 -11.96 -6.31
C LEU A 310 -14.30 -13.46 -6.05
N MET A 311 -15.30 -14.04 -5.37
CA MET A 311 -15.31 -15.48 -5.09
C MET A 311 -15.41 -16.32 -6.37
N GLU A 312 -16.21 -15.89 -7.34
CA GLU A 312 -16.30 -16.54 -8.66
C GLU A 312 -14.96 -16.49 -9.40
N ARG A 313 -14.29 -15.32 -9.43
CA ARG A 313 -12.96 -15.16 -10.04
C ARG A 313 -11.89 -16.00 -9.34
N LEU A 314 -11.95 -16.10 -8.02
CA LEU A 314 -11.02 -16.94 -7.24
C LEU A 314 -11.26 -18.43 -7.49
N ALA A 315 -12.52 -18.86 -7.68
CA ALA A 315 -12.85 -20.25 -7.93
C ALA A 315 -12.55 -20.71 -9.37
N THR A 316 -12.77 -19.84 -10.35
CA THR A 316 -12.60 -20.14 -11.78
C THR A 316 -11.20 -19.83 -12.28
N GLY A 317 -10.49 -18.92 -11.60
CA GLY A 317 -9.26 -18.33 -12.12
C GLY A 317 -9.53 -17.51 -13.39
N PRO A 318 -8.49 -17.22 -14.18
CA PRO A 318 -7.11 -17.67 -14.03
C PRO A 318 -6.31 -16.70 -13.14
N GLY A 319 -5.36 -17.20 -12.34
CA GLY A 319 -4.50 -16.37 -11.49
C GLY A 319 -3.22 -17.10 -11.05
N TYR A 320 -2.29 -16.41 -10.39
CA TYR A 320 -0.98 -16.98 -10.05
C TYR A 320 -1.07 -18.24 -9.18
N TYR A 321 -2.06 -18.34 -8.28
CA TYR A 321 -2.28 -19.54 -7.47
C TYR A 321 -2.78 -20.74 -8.32
N HIS A 322 -3.51 -20.48 -9.40
CA HIS A 322 -4.00 -21.50 -10.32
C HIS A 322 -2.88 -22.05 -11.22
N ASP A 323 -1.91 -21.20 -11.55
CA ASP A 323 -0.77 -21.59 -12.39
C ASP A 323 0.15 -22.61 -11.69
N LEU A 324 0.02 -22.81 -10.37
CA LEU A 324 0.80 -23.77 -9.59
C LEU A 324 0.55 -25.23 -10.00
N SER A 325 -0.63 -25.54 -10.53
CA SER A 325 -0.93 -26.85 -11.15
C SER A 325 0.04 -27.17 -12.29
N GLY A 326 0.33 -26.18 -13.15
CA GLY A 326 1.30 -26.31 -14.23
C GLY A 326 2.73 -26.51 -13.71
N LEU A 327 3.12 -25.75 -12.69
CA LEU A 327 4.45 -25.82 -12.09
C LEU A 327 4.71 -27.14 -11.35
N SER A 328 3.78 -27.59 -10.50
CA SER A 328 3.87 -28.83 -9.72
C SER A 328 3.98 -30.09 -10.59
N GLY A 329 3.48 -30.03 -11.83
CA GLY A 329 3.70 -31.08 -12.83
C GLY A 329 5.19 -31.33 -13.13
N LEU A 330 6.03 -30.30 -13.07
CA LEU A 330 7.43 -30.33 -13.51
C LEU A 330 8.45 -30.02 -12.40
N ALA A 331 8.01 -29.48 -11.27
CA ALA A 331 8.84 -29.09 -10.13
C ALA A 331 8.21 -29.55 -8.80
N GLU A 332 9.03 -29.65 -7.75
CA GLU A 332 8.55 -29.87 -6.39
C GLU A 332 8.42 -28.52 -5.70
N ILE A 333 7.19 -28.07 -5.45
CA ILE A 333 6.96 -26.85 -4.67
C ILE A 333 7.18 -27.20 -3.20
N THR A 334 8.08 -26.51 -2.50
CA THR A 334 8.46 -26.86 -1.11
C THR A 334 7.86 -25.94 -0.06
N SER A 335 7.64 -24.67 -0.39
CA SER A 335 7.12 -23.67 0.56
C SER A 335 6.56 -22.46 -0.17
N VAL A 336 5.58 -21.80 0.44
CA VAL A 336 5.01 -20.54 -0.03
C VAL A 336 5.11 -19.49 1.06
N GLY A 337 5.72 -18.34 0.78
CA GLY A 337 5.62 -17.14 1.61
C GLY A 337 4.65 -16.13 1.01
N THR A 338 3.98 -15.33 1.84
CA THR A 338 3.11 -14.26 1.38
C THR A 338 3.10 -13.05 2.32
N THR A 339 2.88 -11.87 1.74
CA THR A 339 2.60 -10.62 2.47
C THR A 339 1.12 -10.24 2.45
N ASN A 340 0.29 -11.02 1.76
CA ASN A 340 -1.14 -10.74 1.62
C ASN A 340 -1.88 -11.15 2.88
N TYR A 341 -2.93 -10.41 3.24
CA TYR A 341 -3.63 -10.59 4.51
C TYR A 341 -4.78 -11.60 4.44
N ASN A 342 -5.31 -11.89 3.26
CA ASN A 342 -6.45 -12.80 3.08
C ASN A 342 -6.03 -14.28 3.19
N GLY A 343 -7.01 -15.16 3.37
CA GLY A 343 -6.83 -16.62 3.39
C GLY A 343 -6.52 -17.25 2.03
N PHE A 344 -6.71 -16.52 0.92
CA PHE A 344 -6.77 -17.10 -0.42
C PHE A 344 -5.48 -17.80 -0.82
N ALA A 345 -4.32 -17.24 -0.46
CA ALA A 345 -3.03 -17.88 -0.72
C ALA A 345 -2.98 -19.30 -0.12
N ARG A 346 -3.43 -19.46 1.13
CA ARG A 346 -3.49 -20.77 1.79
C ARG A 346 -4.52 -21.67 1.14
N ASP A 347 -5.75 -21.19 0.98
CA ASP A 347 -6.87 -21.98 0.49
C ASP A 347 -6.59 -22.53 -0.92
N LEU A 348 -6.17 -21.67 -1.85
CA LEU A 348 -5.93 -22.04 -3.25
C LEU A 348 -4.66 -22.88 -3.43
N VAL A 349 -3.63 -22.65 -2.60
CA VAL A 349 -2.44 -23.52 -2.57
C VAL A 349 -2.83 -24.89 -2.02
N HIS A 350 -3.53 -24.97 -0.89
CA HIS A 350 -3.88 -26.23 -0.24
C HIS A 350 -4.92 -27.06 -1.01
N GLN A 351 -5.78 -26.44 -1.82
CA GLN A 351 -6.64 -27.15 -2.77
C GLN A 351 -5.84 -28.02 -3.75
N GLN A 352 -4.65 -27.58 -4.14
CA GLN A 352 -3.79 -28.28 -5.11
C GLN A 352 -2.63 -29.03 -4.43
N LEU A 353 -2.14 -28.50 -3.32
CA LEU A 353 -0.91 -28.89 -2.63
C LEU A 353 -1.13 -28.89 -1.10
N PRO A 354 -1.89 -29.85 -0.54
CA PRO A 354 -2.39 -29.80 0.84
C PRO A 354 -1.31 -29.78 1.93
N SER A 355 -0.11 -30.30 1.63
CA SER A 355 0.98 -30.45 2.61
C SER A 355 1.97 -29.29 2.62
N ILE A 356 1.81 -28.30 1.72
CA ILE A 356 2.80 -27.23 1.57
C ILE A 356 2.61 -26.17 2.64
N PRO A 357 3.66 -25.80 3.39
CA PRO A 357 3.55 -24.74 4.37
C PRO A 357 3.39 -23.37 3.68
N VAL A 358 2.44 -22.59 4.18
CA VAL A 358 2.16 -21.23 3.73
C VAL A 358 2.45 -20.25 4.87
N TYR A 359 3.42 -19.36 4.67
CA TYR A 359 3.94 -18.45 5.69
C TYR A 359 3.45 -17.01 5.45
N TYR A 360 2.60 -16.52 6.36
CA TYR A 360 2.10 -15.14 6.36
C TYR A 360 3.03 -14.21 7.13
N LEU A 361 3.83 -13.41 6.43
CA LEU A 361 4.84 -12.53 7.05
C LEU A 361 4.24 -11.23 7.63
N ASN A 362 3.04 -10.86 7.19
CA ASN A 362 2.30 -9.69 7.67
C ASN A 362 1.11 -10.06 8.57
N GLY A 363 0.98 -11.34 8.93
CA GLY A 363 -0.24 -11.89 9.53
C GLY A 363 -1.35 -12.12 8.51
N CYS A 364 -2.49 -12.60 8.99
CA CYS A 364 -3.65 -12.97 8.17
C CYS A 364 -4.96 -12.61 8.90
N VAL A 365 -6.04 -12.39 8.16
CA VAL A 365 -7.39 -12.14 8.73
C VAL A 365 -7.91 -13.27 9.61
N GLU A 366 -7.34 -14.47 9.52
CA GLU A 366 -7.68 -15.60 10.38
C GLU A 366 -6.85 -15.66 11.68
N GLU A 367 -5.94 -14.69 11.89
CA GLU A 367 -5.01 -14.69 13.01
C GLU A 367 -5.31 -13.58 14.00
N TYR A 368 -5.21 -13.91 15.28
CA TYR A 368 -5.46 -12.98 16.38
C TYR A 368 -4.25 -12.88 17.29
N TYR A 369 -4.01 -11.68 17.79
CA TYR A 369 -2.93 -11.34 18.70
C TYR A 369 -3.47 -11.04 20.09
N ASP A 370 -2.86 -11.67 21.09
CA ASP A 370 -3.01 -11.35 22.49
C ASP A 370 -1.85 -10.45 22.95
N PRO A 371 -2.07 -9.13 23.08
CA PRO A 371 -1.02 -8.19 23.43
C PRO A 371 -0.61 -8.24 24.92
N TYR A 372 -1.32 -9.00 25.76
CA TYR A 372 -0.94 -9.16 27.17
C TYR A 372 0.24 -10.13 27.34
N CYS A 373 0.26 -11.20 26.55
CA CYS A 373 1.30 -12.23 26.63
C CYS A 373 2.06 -12.47 25.32
N ASN A 374 1.83 -11.65 24.30
CA ASN A 374 2.45 -11.73 22.98
C ASN A 374 2.22 -13.09 22.30
N LEU A 375 1.00 -13.62 22.42
CA LEU A 375 0.60 -14.90 21.82
C LEU A 375 -0.18 -14.65 20.53
N ILE A 376 0.06 -15.50 19.53
CA ILE A 376 -0.74 -15.55 18.31
C ILE A 376 -1.64 -16.78 18.37
N LEU A 377 -2.94 -16.56 18.12
CA LEU A 377 -3.92 -17.60 17.88
C LEU A 377 -4.10 -17.72 16.37
N GLU A 378 -3.79 -18.89 15.83
CA GLU A 378 -3.91 -19.20 14.41
C GLU A 378 -5.25 -19.89 14.17
N GLN A 379 -6.09 -19.31 13.31
CA GLN A 379 -7.40 -19.85 12.91
C GLN A 379 -8.30 -20.31 14.08
N PRO A 380 -8.48 -19.50 15.15
CA PRO A 380 -9.35 -19.89 16.26
C PRO A 380 -10.80 -20.01 15.79
N THR A 381 -11.51 -21.00 16.32
CA THR A 381 -12.96 -21.15 16.14
C THR A 381 -13.72 -20.02 16.83
N GLU A 382 -14.96 -19.77 16.41
CA GLU A 382 -15.83 -18.77 17.05
C GLU A 382 -16.05 -19.05 18.55
N ALA A 383 -16.14 -20.33 18.91
CA ALA A 383 -16.25 -20.77 20.30
C ALA A 383 -14.98 -20.42 21.10
N GLU A 384 -13.79 -20.64 20.53
CA GLU A 384 -12.52 -20.26 21.17
C GLU A 384 -12.39 -18.75 21.32
N LEU A 385 -12.77 -17.97 20.30
CA LEU A 385 -12.77 -16.50 20.36
C LEU A 385 -13.71 -15.98 21.45
N THR A 386 -14.90 -16.55 21.56
CA THR A 386 -15.92 -16.15 22.53
C THR A 386 -15.50 -16.50 23.96
N ALA A 387 -14.88 -17.66 24.15
CA ALA A 387 -14.42 -18.14 25.45
C ALA A 387 -13.05 -17.56 25.87
N TYR A 388 -12.37 -16.82 25.00
CA TYR A 388 -11.01 -16.37 25.26
C TYR A 388 -10.97 -15.34 26.42
N PRO A 389 -10.15 -15.55 27.46
CA PRO A 389 -10.25 -14.79 28.72
C PRO A 389 -9.64 -13.38 28.66
N ARG A 390 -9.10 -12.96 27.52
CA ARG A 390 -8.37 -11.70 27.34
C ARG A 390 -8.80 -11.00 26.06
N MET A 391 -8.40 -9.74 25.91
CA MET A 391 -8.66 -8.99 24.68
C MET A 391 -7.79 -9.53 23.55
N LEU A 392 -8.42 -9.76 22.41
CA LEU A 392 -7.75 -10.13 21.17
C LEU A 392 -7.89 -9.00 20.16
N VAL A 393 -6.84 -8.78 19.38
CA VAL A 393 -6.86 -7.88 18.21
C VAL A 393 -6.46 -8.67 16.97
N PRO A 394 -6.97 -8.35 15.78
CA PRO A 394 -6.49 -8.99 14.56
C PRO A 394 -4.98 -8.82 14.39
N LEU A 395 -4.29 -9.88 13.95
CA LEU A 395 -2.87 -9.84 13.67
C LEU A 395 -2.66 -9.36 12.22
N ILE A 396 -2.62 -8.04 12.05
CA ILE A 396 -2.40 -7.39 10.75
C ILE A 396 -1.28 -6.36 10.90
N PHE A 397 -0.18 -6.58 10.21
CA PHE A 397 0.97 -5.67 10.20
C PHE A 397 1.04 -4.86 8.92
N THR A 398 1.13 -3.54 9.05
CA THR A 398 1.60 -2.64 7.98
C THR A 398 3.09 -2.86 7.72
N GLN A 399 3.61 -2.37 6.59
CA GLN A 399 5.06 -2.35 6.29
C GLN A 399 5.76 -1.66 7.47
N SER A 400 6.48 -2.38 8.33
CA SER A 400 6.85 -1.85 9.64
C SER A 400 8.12 -2.51 10.15
N GLY A 401 8.98 -1.69 10.76
CA GLY A 401 10.26 -2.11 11.32
C GLY A 401 10.17 -3.01 12.55
N ILE A 402 8.98 -3.29 13.09
CA ILE A 402 8.83 -4.11 14.32
C ILE A 402 8.25 -5.51 14.08
N LYS A 403 7.84 -5.86 12.85
CA LYS A 403 7.12 -7.12 12.53
C LYS A 403 7.71 -8.38 13.17
N PRO A 404 9.02 -8.68 13.02
CA PRO A 404 9.57 -9.95 13.49
C PRO A 404 9.67 -10.05 15.01
N LEU A 405 9.58 -8.92 15.73
CA LEU A 405 9.82 -8.82 17.18
C LEU A 405 8.52 -8.78 18.00
N THR A 406 7.37 -8.92 17.35
CA THR A 406 6.04 -8.82 17.97
C THR A 406 5.66 -10.07 18.78
N SER A 407 6.12 -11.24 18.33
CA SER A 407 6.03 -12.51 19.04
C SER A 407 7.10 -13.47 18.54
N ILE A 408 7.43 -14.47 19.37
CA ILE A 408 8.35 -15.55 18.98
C ILE A 408 7.77 -16.35 17.80
N THR A 409 6.45 -16.52 17.74
CA THR A 409 5.78 -17.18 16.60
C THR A 409 6.06 -16.46 15.29
N MET A 410 5.99 -15.12 15.25
CA MET A 410 6.37 -14.37 14.06
C MET A 410 7.85 -14.51 13.73
N SER A 411 8.75 -14.42 14.72
CA SER A 411 10.18 -14.60 14.48
C SER A 411 10.47 -15.97 13.84
N ARG A 412 9.82 -17.03 14.33
CA ARG A 412 9.94 -18.38 13.78
C ARG A 412 9.48 -18.47 12.33
N ARG A 413 8.36 -17.84 11.96
CA ARG A 413 7.89 -17.82 10.56
C ARG A 413 8.92 -17.26 9.60
N TYR A 414 9.58 -16.17 9.97
CA TYR A 414 10.64 -15.56 9.14
C TYR A 414 11.85 -16.49 8.99
N VAL A 415 12.29 -17.11 10.10
CA VAL A 415 13.44 -18.04 10.09
C VAL A 415 13.12 -19.31 9.32
N GLU A 416 11.95 -19.92 9.57
CA GLU A 416 11.53 -21.15 8.89
C GLU A 416 11.37 -20.92 7.38
N LEU A 417 10.80 -19.78 6.95
CA LEU A 417 10.71 -19.44 5.53
C LEU A 417 12.09 -19.22 4.90
N TYR A 418 12.99 -18.49 5.58
CA TYR A 418 14.37 -18.30 5.11
C TYR A 418 15.07 -19.65 4.91
N ASP A 419 14.96 -20.56 5.87
CA ASP A 419 15.54 -21.91 5.80
C ASP A 419 15.00 -22.71 4.61
N GLN A 420 13.70 -22.62 4.32
CA GLN A 420 13.11 -23.27 3.15
C GLN A 420 13.67 -22.68 1.85
N PHE A 421 13.77 -21.36 1.77
CA PHE A 421 14.32 -20.68 0.60
C PHE A 421 15.82 -20.99 0.41
N ALA A 422 16.58 -21.13 1.48
CA ALA A 422 17.98 -21.51 1.42
C ALA A 422 18.18 -22.96 0.92
N ARG A 423 17.22 -23.86 1.20
CA ARG A 423 17.27 -25.27 0.78
C ARG A 423 16.75 -25.52 -0.62
N SER A 424 15.90 -24.65 -1.17
CA SER A 424 15.36 -24.82 -2.52
C SER A 424 16.38 -24.51 -3.61
N ASP A 425 16.13 -25.07 -4.79
CA ASP A 425 16.91 -24.85 -6.00
C ASP A 425 16.55 -23.51 -6.66
N ILE A 426 15.28 -23.11 -6.54
CA ILE A 426 14.72 -21.93 -7.18
C ILE A 426 13.84 -21.16 -6.18
N ILE A 427 14.01 -19.84 -6.13
CA ILE A 427 13.12 -18.92 -5.43
C ILE A 427 12.42 -18.04 -6.47
N ALA A 428 11.09 -18.14 -6.55
CA ALA A 428 10.27 -17.33 -7.44
C ALA A 428 9.44 -16.29 -6.64
N ILE A 429 9.63 -15.01 -6.96
CA ILE A 429 9.04 -13.87 -6.27
C ILE A 429 8.09 -13.16 -7.23
N ILE A 430 6.81 -13.10 -6.86
CA ILE A 430 5.72 -12.68 -7.74
C ILE A 430 4.95 -11.55 -7.07
N GLY A 431 4.82 -10.42 -7.75
CA GLY A 431 3.97 -9.31 -7.30
C GLY A 431 4.44 -8.62 -6.02
N TYR A 432 5.70 -8.79 -5.63
CA TYR A 432 6.29 -8.12 -4.46
C TYR A 432 7.15 -6.92 -4.88
N GLY A 433 6.88 -5.75 -4.28
CA GLY A 433 7.43 -4.46 -4.72
C GLY A 433 8.82 -4.08 -4.18
N PHE A 434 9.30 -4.77 -3.14
CA PHE A 434 10.53 -4.45 -2.40
C PHE A 434 10.60 -2.97 -1.96
N ASN A 435 9.52 -2.49 -1.32
CA ASN A 435 9.47 -1.13 -0.77
C ASN A 435 10.48 -0.97 0.37
N GLY A 436 10.99 0.24 0.58
CA GLY A 436 11.99 0.53 1.62
C GLY A 436 11.54 0.17 3.04
N ASP A 437 10.24 0.28 3.30
CA ASP A 437 9.63 0.08 4.63
C ASP A 437 9.50 -1.40 5.03
N ASP A 438 9.66 -2.34 4.10
CA ASP A 438 9.74 -3.78 4.36
C ASP A 438 11.19 -4.27 4.51
N GLY A 439 12.02 -3.49 5.22
CA GLY A 439 13.44 -3.78 5.39
C GLY A 439 13.76 -5.21 5.89
N HIS A 440 12.89 -5.82 6.69
CA HIS A 440 13.07 -7.19 7.19
C HIS A 440 12.87 -8.26 6.11
N ILE A 441 11.85 -8.11 5.27
CA ILE A 441 11.56 -9.04 4.17
C ILE A 441 12.62 -8.84 3.07
N ASN A 442 12.95 -7.59 2.75
CA ASN A 442 14.05 -7.28 1.83
C ASN A 442 15.38 -7.84 2.35
N GLY A 443 15.63 -7.75 3.66
CA GLY A 443 16.81 -8.31 4.31
C GLY A 443 16.90 -9.83 4.21
N LEU A 444 15.76 -10.53 4.32
CA LEU A 444 15.66 -11.98 4.09
C LEU A 444 16.15 -12.33 2.68
N PHE A 445 15.61 -11.67 1.65
CA PHE A 445 16.00 -11.91 0.26
C PHE A 445 17.44 -11.49 -0.03
N ARG A 446 17.88 -10.34 0.50
CA ARG A 446 19.25 -9.85 0.38
C ARG A 446 20.24 -10.87 0.94
N SER A 447 19.99 -11.40 2.13
CA SER A 447 20.84 -12.41 2.77
C SER A 447 20.97 -13.67 1.92
N LEU A 448 19.86 -14.15 1.33
CA LEU A 448 19.88 -15.27 0.39
C LEU A 448 20.73 -14.95 -0.85
N ALA A 449 20.54 -13.79 -1.46
CA ALA A 449 21.32 -13.37 -2.63
C ALA A 449 22.83 -13.26 -2.32
N GLU A 450 23.20 -12.64 -1.21
CA GLU A 450 24.59 -12.52 -0.76
C GLU A 450 25.22 -13.88 -0.42
N SER A 451 24.42 -14.86 0.02
CA SER A 451 24.84 -16.25 0.21
C SER A 451 25.01 -17.05 -1.09
N GLY A 452 24.71 -16.43 -2.24
CA GLY A 452 24.84 -17.03 -3.57
C GLY A 452 23.56 -17.61 -4.15
N LYS A 453 22.41 -17.45 -3.50
CA LYS A 453 21.11 -17.91 -4.03
C LYS A 453 20.57 -16.96 -5.08
N ARG A 454 20.08 -17.52 -6.18
CA ARG A 454 19.43 -16.75 -7.25
C ARG A 454 17.99 -16.43 -6.90
N LEU A 455 17.61 -15.17 -7.10
CA LEU A 455 16.26 -14.67 -6.92
C LEU A 455 15.62 -14.48 -8.30
N SER A 456 14.54 -15.22 -8.58
CA SER A 456 13.75 -15.06 -9.80
C SER A 456 12.57 -14.12 -9.53
N ILE A 457 12.64 -12.89 -10.04
CA ILE A 457 11.67 -11.83 -9.80
C ILE A 457 10.78 -11.64 -11.03
N PHE A 458 9.46 -11.71 -10.84
CA PHE A 458 8.46 -11.47 -11.89
C PHE A 458 7.88 -10.07 -11.75
N HIS A 459 8.33 -9.17 -12.62
CA HIS A 459 7.93 -7.76 -12.69
C HIS A 459 6.80 -7.57 -13.69
N TYR A 460 5.69 -6.96 -13.28
CA TYR A 460 4.59 -6.65 -14.19
C TYR A 460 4.93 -5.40 -15.01
N GLY A 461 4.96 -5.54 -16.34
CA GLY A 461 5.26 -4.43 -17.24
C GLY A 461 6.13 -4.83 -18.42
N ASN A 462 6.66 -3.82 -19.11
CA ASN A 462 7.48 -3.96 -20.31
C ASN A 462 8.79 -3.16 -20.25
N GLU A 463 9.20 -2.78 -19.05
CA GLU A 463 10.42 -2.04 -18.76
C GLU A 463 11.65 -2.83 -19.22
N SER A 464 12.71 -2.09 -19.59
CA SER A 464 13.97 -2.71 -19.97
C SER A 464 14.57 -3.50 -18.79
N LEU A 465 14.97 -4.75 -19.05
CA LEU A 465 15.63 -5.62 -18.06
C LEU A 465 16.87 -4.97 -17.43
N SER A 466 17.61 -4.14 -18.17
CA SER A 466 18.79 -3.44 -17.63
C SER A 466 18.40 -2.40 -16.57
N VAL A 467 17.28 -1.70 -16.79
CA VAL A 467 16.74 -0.72 -15.85
C VAL A 467 16.21 -1.43 -14.62
N LEU A 468 15.41 -2.48 -14.81
CA LEU A 468 14.86 -3.29 -13.72
C LEU A 468 15.97 -3.91 -12.86
N LYS A 469 17.04 -4.43 -13.47
CA LYS A 469 18.20 -4.98 -12.71
C LYS A 469 18.82 -3.94 -11.78
N SER A 470 19.05 -2.73 -12.29
CA SER A 470 19.58 -1.63 -11.48
C SER A 470 18.61 -1.22 -10.37
N GLU A 471 17.30 -1.20 -10.67
CA GLU A 471 16.26 -0.86 -9.70
C GLU A 471 16.21 -1.88 -8.55
N TYR A 472 16.08 -3.17 -8.85
CA TYR A 472 16.02 -4.21 -7.83
C TYR A 472 17.35 -4.37 -7.07
N GLN A 473 18.50 -4.14 -7.71
CA GLN A 473 19.78 -4.04 -7.01
C GLN A 473 19.74 -2.95 -5.94
N THR A 474 19.20 -1.78 -6.28
CA THR A 474 19.09 -0.64 -5.36
C THR A 474 18.11 -0.94 -4.23
N LYS A 475 16.93 -1.47 -4.55
CA LYS A 475 15.90 -1.85 -3.57
C LYS A 475 16.40 -2.89 -2.57
N LEU A 476 17.13 -3.91 -3.04
CA LEU A 476 17.71 -4.96 -2.20
C LEU A 476 19.07 -4.58 -1.59
N ARG A 477 19.66 -3.45 -1.98
CA ARG A 477 20.99 -2.98 -1.55
C ARG A 477 22.10 -4.01 -1.82
N LEU A 478 22.07 -4.61 -3.00
CA LEU A 478 23.04 -5.63 -3.42
C LEU A 478 24.28 -5.01 -4.07
N SER A 479 25.44 -5.62 -3.81
CA SER A 479 26.71 -5.23 -4.43
C SER A 479 26.81 -5.59 -5.92
N SER A 480 26.04 -6.58 -6.38
CA SER A 480 25.98 -7.05 -7.77
C SER A 480 24.57 -7.49 -8.16
N THR A 481 24.33 -7.60 -9.47
CA THR A 481 23.08 -8.12 -10.06
C THR A 481 23.18 -9.59 -10.49
N ASP A 482 24.31 -10.26 -10.23
CA ASP A 482 24.57 -11.62 -10.72
C ASP A 482 23.54 -12.65 -10.26
N GLN A 483 22.99 -12.43 -9.06
CA GLN A 483 22.00 -13.30 -8.44
C GLN A 483 20.55 -12.89 -8.71
N LEU A 484 20.33 -11.89 -9.56
CA LEU A 484 19.01 -11.43 -9.95
C LEU A 484 18.65 -11.94 -11.36
N ASP A 485 17.64 -12.79 -11.42
CA ASP A 485 16.96 -13.19 -12.65
C ASP A 485 15.62 -12.45 -12.69
N ILE A 486 15.46 -11.52 -13.64
CA ILE A 486 14.25 -10.70 -13.76
C ILE A 486 13.49 -11.11 -15.01
N PHE A 487 12.19 -11.30 -14.85
CA PHE A 487 11.25 -11.61 -15.91
C PHE A 487 10.17 -10.52 -15.96
N THR A 488 9.89 -9.99 -17.15
CA THR A 488 8.75 -9.11 -17.38
C THR A 488 7.52 -9.96 -17.71
N VAL A 489 6.44 -9.78 -16.95
CA VAL A 489 5.16 -10.48 -17.11
C VAL A 489 4.06 -9.53 -17.56
N ASP A 490 3.22 -10.01 -18.47
CA ASP A 490 2.04 -9.28 -18.94
C ASP A 490 0.79 -9.53 -18.07
N GLY A 491 -0.34 -8.91 -18.45
CA GLY A 491 -1.63 -9.07 -17.76
C GLY A 491 -2.20 -10.49 -17.81
N SER A 492 -1.69 -11.33 -18.71
CA SER A 492 -2.05 -12.74 -18.79
C SER A 492 -1.06 -13.64 -18.04
N ARG A 493 -0.11 -13.07 -17.28
CA ARG A 493 0.94 -13.78 -16.54
C ARG A 493 1.89 -14.58 -17.45
N HIS A 494 2.12 -14.07 -18.66
CA HIS A 494 3.05 -14.66 -19.62
C HIS A 494 4.37 -13.87 -19.67
N VAL A 495 5.44 -14.60 -19.93
CA VAL A 495 6.77 -14.10 -20.30
C VAL A 495 7.01 -14.53 -21.75
N ASN A 496 7.19 -13.59 -22.66
CA ASN A 496 7.41 -13.86 -24.09
C ASN A 496 6.37 -14.83 -24.71
N GLY A 497 5.10 -14.70 -24.32
CA GLY A 497 4.01 -15.52 -24.84
C GLY A 497 3.90 -16.93 -24.22
N ALA A 498 4.71 -17.27 -23.22
CA ALA A 498 4.59 -18.51 -22.44
C ALA A 498 4.25 -18.22 -20.97
N PRO A 499 3.51 -19.10 -20.27
CA PRO A 499 3.25 -18.93 -18.84
C PRO A 499 4.53 -18.72 -18.03
N TRP A 500 4.51 -17.82 -17.05
CA TRP A 500 5.68 -17.40 -16.27
C TRP A 500 6.52 -18.57 -15.72
N TRP A 501 5.85 -19.64 -15.27
CA TRP A 501 6.52 -20.80 -14.67
C TRP A 501 7.32 -21.62 -15.69
N LYS A 502 7.01 -21.54 -17.00
CA LYS A 502 7.85 -22.18 -18.03
C LYS A 502 9.18 -21.45 -18.17
N ALA A 503 9.14 -20.12 -18.24
CA ALA A 503 10.34 -19.30 -18.31
C ALA A 503 11.25 -19.51 -17.08
N LEU A 504 10.65 -19.70 -15.91
CA LEU A 504 11.37 -20.06 -14.68
C LEU A 504 12.18 -21.36 -14.82
N LEU A 505 11.53 -22.42 -15.28
CA LEU A 505 12.15 -23.74 -15.39
C LEU A 505 13.17 -23.80 -16.53
N GLU A 506 12.88 -23.18 -17.68
CA GLU A 506 13.83 -23.06 -18.79
C GLU A 506 15.12 -22.37 -18.35
N LYS A 507 14.98 -21.28 -17.58
CA LYS A 507 16.13 -20.55 -17.02
C LYS A 507 16.94 -21.45 -16.08
N HIS A 508 16.29 -22.22 -15.21
CA HIS A 508 16.99 -23.13 -14.30
C HIS A 508 17.75 -24.23 -15.05
N ILE A 509 17.12 -24.85 -16.07
CA ILE A 509 17.74 -25.90 -16.89
C ILE A 509 18.98 -25.37 -17.63
N TYR A 510 18.88 -24.18 -18.24
CA TYR A 510 20.01 -23.56 -18.94
C TYR A 510 21.22 -23.30 -18.03
N MET A 511 20.98 -23.10 -16.73
CA MET A 511 22.01 -22.77 -15.75
C MET A 511 22.66 -24.00 -15.12
N GLN A 512 22.11 -25.20 -15.29
CA GLN A 512 22.79 -26.42 -14.88
C GLN A 512 23.91 -26.74 -15.88
N PRO A 513 25.17 -26.96 -15.44
CA PRO A 513 26.22 -27.39 -16.35
C PRO A 513 25.81 -28.70 -17.02
N ALA A 514 25.90 -28.75 -18.35
CA ALA A 514 25.63 -29.96 -19.11
C ALA A 514 26.43 -31.13 -18.51
N VAL A 515 25.73 -32.08 -17.90
CA VAL A 515 26.33 -33.32 -17.42
C VAL A 515 26.84 -34.05 -18.66
N ILE A 516 28.14 -33.91 -18.94
CA ILE A 516 28.81 -34.71 -19.96
C ILE A 516 28.64 -36.17 -19.51
N PRO A 517 28.02 -37.05 -20.31
CA PRO A 517 27.90 -38.45 -19.95
C PRO A 517 29.32 -39.01 -19.80
N ARG A 518 29.64 -39.50 -18.59
CA ARG A 518 30.84 -40.32 -18.39
C ARG A 518 30.63 -41.58 -19.23
N THR A 519 31.48 -41.73 -20.25
CA THR A 519 31.57 -42.92 -21.10
C THR A 519 32.16 -44.08 -20.32
#